data_AF-A0A2G5B7E4-F1
#
_entry.id   AF-A0A2G5B7E4-F1
#
_cell.length_a   1.000
_cell.length_b   1.000
_cell.length_c   1.000
_cell.angle_alpha   90.00
_cell.angle_beta   90.00
_cell.angle_gamma   90.00
#
_symmetry.space_group_name_H-M   'P 1'
#
loop_
_entity.id
_entity.type
_entity.pdbx_description
1 polymer ?
#
loop_
_entity_poly.entity_id
_entity_poly.type
_entity_poly.pdbx_seq_one_letter_code
_entity_poly.pdbx_strand_id
1 'polypeptide(L)'
;MSLTYKAEAGHNILLVARTSAEAEWLALLQKVRDTLVEQVGFEGKVDFEQIDRIENREVSLPSAHYDSVVSNPTEPWTVEHSSGVLASILLALKPSGTLVLKELVVDSACSLKVSPVTRTLDDFTQQLKFAGFVDTQPETCQLVPESILRNLAKKCWKLHDAEGFVAQAKGKIFEAAVNAKKPSYNVGAAAALPFGRQAVSQNAEALANRGAPKAWMINVESDDEGEIEDQDGLLAADDFVRPDVASLVRPDGTKPRRKPCKNCTCGLADGGDVNEDVECGPADKPKKPKKPVDVVNVKSSCGSCSLGDAFRCSSCPYLGMPAFKPGQKVSLARVTRQLSLAMLLLYILVTLMRFETSAADSGSVVDGSTPTRENAFGISLGNDNSDTPSKTSSSSKPSGSSSGSSNGQPGRIVMKTPPQSVQSPLFETASKVKLQWSYDNNMKKPPSKITIRGQMPEGFNEPGTTKPLYWYIAQNVSAGNKAYTWDTVTESPPGYTLREGSGYKLYIIDSDIGWDNSTHVTAGKLFQFMLPFSMYNSRYTQTNDGVPNNYNPNAASRPAFSSINILLGLFFAIIGALAL
;
A
#
# COMPACT_ATOMS: atom_id res chain seq x y z
N MET A 1 32.21 -3.00 19.69
CA MET A 1 31.03 -2.16 19.38
C MET A 1 30.03 -2.30 20.49
N SER A 2 29.82 -1.24 21.25
CA SER A 2 28.81 -1.15 22.29
C SER A 2 27.44 -1.01 21.64
N LEU A 3 26.46 -1.81 22.06
CA LEU A 3 25.05 -1.45 21.83
C LEU A 3 24.84 -0.03 22.39
N THR A 4 24.33 0.87 21.57
CA THR A 4 23.88 2.20 22.04
C THR A 4 22.62 2.08 22.91
N TYR A 5 21.93 0.94 22.87
CA TYR A 5 20.69 0.69 23.58
C TYR A 5 20.88 -0.24 24.79
N LYS A 6 20.37 0.20 25.95
CA LYS A 6 20.32 -0.60 27.18
C LYS A 6 18.85 -0.94 27.45
N ALA A 7 18.53 -2.23 27.44
CA ALA A 7 17.19 -2.71 27.77
C ALA A 7 16.91 -2.60 29.27
N GLU A 8 15.64 -2.35 29.60
CA GLU A 8 15.14 -2.44 30.97
C GLU A 8 14.62 -3.85 31.24
N ALA A 9 14.70 -4.29 32.50
CA ALA A 9 14.23 -5.60 32.91
C ALA A 9 12.71 -5.72 32.68
N GLY A 10 12.25 -6.87 32.16
CA GLY A 10 10.85 -7.15 31.90
C GLY A 10 10.28 -6.58 30.59
N HIS A 11 11.07 -5.84 29.80
CA HIS A 11 10.59 -5.26 28.53
C HIS A 11 10.47 -6.29 27.39
N ASN A 12 9.45 -6.10 26.55
CA ASN A 12 9.33 -6.83 25.29
C ASN A 12 10.06 -6.07 24.19
N ILE A 13 11.10 -6.68 23.63
CA ILE A 13 11.96 -6.07 22.63
C ILE A 13 11.83 -6.82 21.31
N LEU A 14 11.69 -6.07 20.22
CA LEU A 14 11.80 -6.61 18.87
C LEU A 14 13.16 -6.22 18.28
N LEU A 15 13.96 -7.23 17.93
CA LEU A 15 15.19 -7.09 17.17
C LEU A 15 14.88 -7.27 15.68
N VAL A 16 15.07 -6.21 14.90
CA VAL A 16 14.85 -6.24 13.44
C VAL A 16 16.18 -6.08 12.73
N ALA A 17 16.59 -7.07 11.95
CA ALA A 17 17.80 -6.97 11.14
C ALA A 17 17.67 -7.78 9.85
N ARG A 18 18.61 -7.59 8.93
CA ARG A 18 18.73 -8.45 7.76
C ARG A 18 19.56 -9.68 8.09
N THR A 19 19.17 -10.84 7.55
CA THR A 19 20.00 -12.04 7.63
C THR A 19 21.15 -11.90 6.65
N SER A 20 22.36 -11.69 7.18
CA SER A 20 23.56 -11.70 6.35
C SER A 20 23.96 -13.12 5.96
N ALA A 21 24.56 -13.29 4.78
CA ALA A 21 25.24 -14.53 4.39
C ALA A 21 26.62 -14.70 5.07
N GLU A 22 27.18 -13.62 5.62
CA GLU A 22 28.50 -13.61 6.25
C GLU A 22 28.42 -14.05 7.72
N ALA A 23 29.21 -15.07 8.08
CA ALA A 23 29.21 -15.66 9.42
C ALA A 23 29.59 -14.66 10.53
N GLU A 24 30.49 -13.71 10.23
CA GLU A 24 30.93 -12.69 11.18
C GLU A 24 29.78 -11.78 11.64
N TRP A 25 28.93 -11.32 10.71
CA TRP A 25 27.81 -10.43 11.04
C TRP A 25 26.67 -11.17 11.74
N LEU A 26 26.46 -12.45 11.42
CA LEU A 26 25.52 -13.30 12.15
C LEU A 26 25.97 -13.51 13.59
N ALA A 27 27.26 -13.74 13.83
CA ALA A 27 27.81 -13.88 15.19
C ALA A 27 27.66 -12.58 16.01
N LEU A 28 27.85 -11.42 15.37
CA LEU A 28 27.60 -10.12 16.01
C LEU A 28 26.12 -9.94 16.37
N LEU A 29 25.21 -10.26 15.46
CA LEU A 29 23.76 -10.15 15.70
C LEU A 29 23.30 -11.09 16.82
N GLN A 30 23.84 -12.32 16.86
CA GLN A 30 23.60 -13.26 17.96
C GLN A 30 24.09 -12.71 19.29
N LYS A 31 25.31 -12.15 19.33
CA LYS A 31 25.83 -11.50 20.53
C LYS A 31 24.95 -10.35 21.01
N VAL A 32 24.43 -9.54 20.09
CA VAL A 32 23.47 -8.46 20.41
C VAL A 32 22.19 -9.02 21.03
N ARG A 33 21.60 -10.05 20.41
CA ARG A 33 20.41 -10.72 20.94
C ARG A 33 20.66 -11.29 22.33
N ASP A 34 21.76 -12.00 22.52
CA ASP A 34 22.08 -12.66 23.79
C ASP A 34 22.29 -11.62 24.91
N THR A 35 22.92 -10.48 24.58
CA THR A 35 23.06 -9.34 25.50
C THR A 35 21.69 -8.75 25.88
N LEU A 36 20.77 -8.61 24.92
CA LEU A 36 19.42 -8.11 25.19
C LEU A 36 18.61 -9.08 26.04
N VAL A 37 18.74 -10.38 25.79
CA VAL A 37 18.07 -11.43 26.60
C VAL A 37 18.57 -11.38 28.04
N GLU A 38 19.88 -11.21 28.24
CA GLU A 38 20.47 -11.06 29.59
C GLU A 38 19.95 -9.80 30.30
N GLN A 39 19.83 -8.67 29.60
CA GLN A 39 19.36 -7.40 30.17
C GLN A 39 17.87 -7.42 30.54
N VAL A 40 17.04 -8.07 29.72
CA VAL A 40 15.59 -8.14 29.92
C VAL A 40 15.21 -9.12 31.04
N GLY A 41 16.00 -10.17 31.25
CA GLY A 41 15.76 -11.17 32.28
C GLY A 41 14.58 -12.10 31.98
N PHE A 42 14.07 -12.79 33.00
CA PHE A 42 13.05 -13.84 32.84
C PHE A 42 11.64 -13.32 32.53
N GLU A 43 11.33 -12.08 32.89
CA GLU A 43 9.98 -11.51 32.75
C GLU A 43 9.70 -10.91 31.37
N GLY A 44 10.73 -10.54 30.62
CA GLY A 44 10.56 -9.96 29.30
C GLY A 44 11.03 -10.88 28.19
N LYS A 45 10.80 -10.45 26.96
CA LYS A 45 10.97 -11.27 25.77
C LYS A 45 11.72 -10.52 24.69
N VAL A 46 12.66 -11.19 24.03
CA VAL A 46 13.37 -10.67 22.86
C VAL A 46 12.95 -11.48 21.64
N ASP A 47 12.13 -10.88 20.78
CA ASP A 47 11.74 -11.45 19.49
C ASP A 47 12.69 -10.99 18.39
N PHE A 48 12.86 -11.80 17.35
CA PHE A 48 13.69 -11.49 16.19
C PHE A 48 12.87 -11.58 14.92
N GLU A 49 12.95 -10.56 14.07
CA GLU A 49 12.35 -10.58 12.75
C GLU A 49 13.29 -10.05 11.66
N GLN A 50 13.08 -10.58 10.46
CA GLN A 50 13.85 -10.17 9.29
C GLN A 50 13.19 -8.97 8.61
N ILE A 51 13.98 -7.94 8.33
CA ILE A 51 13.47 -6.71 7.72
C ILE A 51 12.83 -6.97 6.35
N ASP A 52 13.44 -7.83 5.53
CA ASP A 52 12.95 -8.20 4.19
C ASP A 52 11.55 -8.86 4.26
N ARG A 53 11.26 -9.65 5.31
CA ARG A 53 9.94 -10.28 5.52
C ARG A 53 8.86 -9.29 5.93
N ILE A 54 9.23 -8.25 6.68
CA ILE A 54 8.34 -7.15 7.05
C ILE A 54 8.05 -6.29 5.81
N GLU A 55 9.08 -5.98 5.03
CA GLU A 55 8.97 -5.20 3.80
C GLU A 55 8.07 -5.90 2.76
N ASN A 56 8.28 -7.20 2.54
CA ASN A 56 7.45 -8.02 1.64
C ASN A 56 6.05 -8.35 2.19
N ARG A 57 5.72 -7.89 3.40
CA ARG A 57 4.46 -8.19 4.12
C ARG A 57 4.18 -9.70 4.30
N GLU A 58 5.23 -10.50 4.37
CA GLU A 58 5.14 -11.93 4.69
C GLU A 58 4.80 -12.15 6.17
N VAL A 59 5.19 -11.19 7.02
CA VAL A 59 4.93 -11.18 8.46
C VAL A 59 4.17 -9.92 8.84
N SER A 60 3.13 -10.09 9.65
CA SER A 60 2.44 -8.99 10.32
C SER A 60 2.88 -8.94 11.77
N LEU A 61 3.50 -7.83 12.18
CA LEU A 61 3.87 -7.61 13.57
C LEU A 61 2.61 -7.41 14.43
N PRO A 62 2.59 -7.88 15.69
CA PRO A 62 1.49 -7.65 16.62
C PRO A 62 1.40 -6.17 17.00
N SER A 63 0.18 -5.61 17.02
CA SER A 63 -0.04 -4.20 17.38
C SER A 63 0.22 -3.93 18.87
N ALA A 64 0.93 -2.85 19.19
CA ALA A 64 1.18 -2.36 20.55
C ALA A 64 1.70 -3.42 21.52
N HIS A 65 2.64 -4.26 21.06
CA HIS A 65 3.17 -5.38 21.83
C HIS A 65 4.55 -5.11 22.43
N TYR A 66 5.40 -4.38 21.70
CA TYR A 66 6.80 -4.17 22.07
C TYR A 66 6.99 -2.83 22.80
N ASP A 67 7.77 -2.85 23.87
CA ASP A 67 8.19 -1.64 24.59
C ASP A 67 9.28 -0.92 23.80
N SER A 68 10.13 -1.67 23.11
CA SER A 68 11.21 -1.10 22.30
C SER A 68 11.52 -1.94 21.06
N VAL A 69 11.88 -1.28 19.96
CA VAL A 69 12.35 -1.93 18.75
C VAL A 69 13.78 -1.49 18.47
N VAL A 70 14.66 -2.45 18.31
CA VAL A 70 16.07 -2.23 17.94
C VAL A 70 16.24 -2.69 16.50
N SER A 71 16.39 -1.75 15.58
CA SER A 71 16.52 -2.03 14.16
C SER A 71 17.92 -1.75 13.65
N ASN A 72 18.46 -2.69 12.87
CA ASN A 72 19.79 -2.58 12.26
C ASN A 72 20.90 -2.28 13.29
N PRO A 73 21.04 -3.03 14.40
CA PRO A 73 21.97 -2.66 15.48
C PRO A 73 23.45 -2.86 15.16
N THR A 74 23.77 -3.70 14.18
CA THR A 74 25.15 -4.10 13.85
C THR A 74 25.52 -3.68 12.44
N GLU A 75 26.81 -3.45 12.22
CA GLU A 75 27.37 -3.35 10.87
C GLU A 75 26.88 -4.52 10.01
N PRO A 76 26.57 -4.29 8.73
CA PRO A 76 27.01 -3.16 7.89
C PRO A 76 26.05 -1.94 7.78
N TRP A 77 24.92 -1.92 8.49
CA TRP A 77 23.89 -0.87 8.40
C TRP A 77 23.38 -0.52 6.99
N THR A 78 23.59 -1.39 6.00
CA THR A 78 23.32 -1.12 4.57
C THR A 78 21.85 -1.11 4.18
N VAL A 79 20.95 -1.36 5.12
CA VAL A 79 19.52 -1.46 4.82
C VAL A 79 18.86 -0.11 5.08
N GLU A 80 18.29 0.46 4.04
CA GLU A 80 17.47 1.66 4.13
C GLU A 80 16.05 1.27 4.57
N HIS A 81 15.51 1.88 5.63
CA HIS A 81 14.16 1.54 6.10
C HIS A 81 13.11 2.19 5.22
N SER A 82 12.27 1.39 4.56
CA SER A 82 11.14 1.91 3.77
C SER A 82 10.00 2.38 4.67
N SER A 83 9.14 3.27 4.14
CA SER A 83 7.98 3.81 4.86
C SER A 83 7.03 2.72 5.36
N GLY A 84 6.90 1.61 4.63
CA GLY A 84 6.11 0.45 5.03
C GLY A 84 6.68 -0.27 6.27
N VAL A 85 8.00 -0.43 6.33
CA VAL A 85 8.69 -1.03 7.49
C VAL A 85 8.56 -0.11 8.70
N LEU A 86 8.83 1.20 8.55
CA LEU A 86 8.69 2.17 9.64
C LEU A 86 7.26 2.23 10.19
N ALA A 87 6.24 2.22 9.32
CA ALA A 87 4.85 2.18 9.74
C ALA A 87 4.50 0.89 10.50
N SER A 88 5.02 -0.25 10.05
CA SER A 88 4.81 -1.55 10.72
C SER A 88 5.46 -1.58 12.10
N ILE A 89 6.67 -1.02 12.22
CA ILE A 89 7.38 -0.87 13.51
C ILE A 89 6.59 0.06 14.44
N LEU A 90 6.09 1.20 13.94
CA LEU A 90 5.29 2.13 14.75
C LEU A 90 4.00 1.46 15.26
N LEU A 91 3.34 0.63 14.45
CA LEU A 91 2.17 -0.12 14.88
C LEU A 91 2.52 -1.15 15.96
N ALA A 92 3.68 -1.79 15.85
CA ALA A 92 4.12 -2.82 16.77
C ALA A 92 4.52 -2.28 18.16
N LEU A 93 4.98 -1.03 18.24
CA LEU A 93 5.34 -0.36 19.48
C LEU A 93 4.13 -0.02 20.36
N LYS A 94 4.27 -0.16 21.67
CA LYS A 94 3.35 0.40 22.68
C LYS A 94 3.39 1.94 22.66
N PRO A 95 2.35 2.64 23.15
CA PRO A 95 2.40 4.09 23.33
C PRO A 95 3.64 4.49 24.15
N SER A 96 4.35 5.53 23.73
CA SER A 96 5.63 5.95 24.33
C SER A 96 6.79 4.93 24.19
N GLY A 97 6.61 3.86 23.41
CA GLY A 97 7.66 2.89 23.12
C GLY A 97 8.79 3.50 22.27
N THR A 98 9.99 2.93 22.40
CA THR A 98 11.22 3.49 21.79
C THR A 98 11.65 2.72 20.54
N LEU A 99 12.16 3.43 19.55
CA LEU A 99 12.79 2.90 18.35
C LEU A 99 14.24 3.33 18.35
N VAL A 100 15.15 2.38 18.43
CA VAL A 100 16.57 2.61 18.15
C VAL A 100 16.88 2.08 16.77
N LEU A 101 17.33 2.97 15.89
CA LEU A 101 17.54 2.66 14.48
C LEU A 101 18.86 3.25 14.01
N LYS A 102 19.58 2.49 13.18
CA LYS A 102 20.81 2.94 12.51
C LYS A 102 20.72 2.75 11.01
N GLU A 103 21.24 3.70 10.25
CA GLU A 103 21.28 3.67 8.78
C GLU A 103 22.53 4.40 8.26
N LEU A 104 22.97 4.02 7.05
CA LEU A 104 23.97 4.79 6.31
C LEU A 104 23.30 5.95 5.59
N VAL A 105 23.84 7.15 5.71
CA VAL A 105 23.35 8.35 5.03
C VAL A 105 24.47 9.03 4.26
N VAL A 106 24.10 9.75 3.20
CA VAL A 106 25.01 10.53 2.37
C VAL A 106 24.88 12.01 2.73
N ASP A 107 26.00 12.73 2.63
CA ASP A 107 26.02 14.19 2.73
C ASP A 107 25.09 14.84 1.69
N SER A 108 24.30 15.82 2.11
CA SER A 108 23.33 16.51 1.26
C SER A 108 23.99 17.24 0.09
N ALA A 109 25.27 17.61 0.21
CA ALA A 109 26.07 18.23 -0.85
C ALA A 109 26.58 17.25 -1.92
N CYS A 110 26.35 15.94 -1.77
CA CYS A 110 27.08 14.93 -2.51
C CYS A 110 26.28 14.31 -3.68
N SER A 111 26.67 14.61 -4.91
CA SER A 111 26.18 13.94 -6.12
C SER A 111 27.07 12.74 -6.49
N LEU A 112 26.87 11.59 -5.84
CA LEU A 112 27.44 10.32 -6.31
C LEU A 112 26.58 9.81 -7.49
N LYS A 113 27.20 9.59 -8.66
CA LYS A 113 26.46 9.20 -9.89
C LYS A 113 25.68 7.89 -9.76
N VAL A 114 26.24 6.93 -9.01
CA VAL A 114 25.63 5.63 -8.66
C VAL A 114 26.15 5.26 -7.28
N SER A 115 25.42 5.62 -6.23
CA SER A 115 25.73 5.19 -4.86
C SER A 115 24.67 4.19 -4.39
N PRO A 116 25.07 3.06 -3.76
CA PRO A 116 24.13 2.16 -3.10
C PRO A 116 23.42 2.78 -1.90
N VAL A 117 23.98 3.85 -1.33
CA VAL A 117 23.34 4.68 -0.30
C VAL A 117 22.79 5.92 -0.99
N THR A 118 21.48 6.12 -0.90
CA THR A 118 20.78 7.20 -1.61
C THR A 118 20.20 8.25 -0.67
N ARG A 119 19.97 7.87 0.59
CA ARG A 119 19.31 8.71 1.59
C ARG A 119 20.24 9.78 2.17
N THR A 120 19.74 11.01 2.29
CA THR A 120 20.43 12.10 3.02
C THR A 120 20.00 12.13 4.49
N LEU A 121 20.73 12.84 5.34
CA LEU A 121 20.37 13.00 6.75
C LEU A 121 18.98 13.66 6.94
N ASP A 122 18.65 14.62 6.09
CA ASP A 122 17.35 15.29 6.11
C ASP A 122 16.23 14.35 5.68
N ASP A 123 16.43 13.58 4.61
CA ASP A 123 15.44 12.60 4.15
C ASP A 123 15.21 11.51 5.20
N PHE A 124 16.28 11.02 5.83
CA PHE A 124 16.21 10.09 6.96
C PHE A 124 15.34 10.62 8.11
N THR A 125 15.59 11.85 8.54
CA THR A 125 14.83 12.50 9.61
C THR A 125 13.36 12.73 9.19
N GLN A 126 13.12 13.13 7.94
CA GLN A 126 11.79 13.37 7.39
C GLN A 126 10.96 12.09 7.32
N GLN A 127 11.55 10.97 6.88
CA GLN A 127 10.83 9.70 6.79
C GLN A 127 10.35 9.19 8.15
N LEU A 128 11.15 9.36 9.21
CA LEU A 128 10.73 9.03 10.58
C LEU A 128 9.55 9.90 11.03
N LYS A 129 9.59 11.21 10.72
CA LYS A 129 8.47 12.13 11.00
C LYS A 129 7.21 11.73 10.25
N PHE A 130 7.33 11.42 8.95
CA PHE A 130 6.19 10.98 8.13
C PHE A 130 5.61 9.64 8.56
N ALA A 131 6.45 8.73 9.06
CA ALA A 131 5.99 7.47 9.63
C ALA A 131 5.17 7.70 10.92
N GLY A 132 5.40 8.80 11.64
CA GLY A 132 4.65 9.19 12.84
C GLY A 132 5.45 9.11 14.15
N PHE A 133 6.77 9.07 14.07
CA PHE A 133 7.64 9.09 15.25
C PHE A 133 7.89 10.52 15.74
N VAL A 134 8.10 10.64 17.06
CA VAL A 134 8.60 11.85 17.74
C VAL A 134 10.06 11.64 18.17
N ASP A 135 10.75 12.71 18.58
CA ASP A 135 12.17 12.67 18.97
C ASP A 135 13.09 12.13 17.85
N THR A 136 12.88 12.58 16.61
CA THR A 136 13.52 12.03 15.41
C THR A 136 14.91 12.61 15.10
N GLN A 137 15.50 13.36 16.01
CA GLN A 137 16.83 13.94 15.80
C GLN A 137 17.91 12.87 15.96
N PRO A 138 18.86 12.75 15.02
CA PRO A 138 19.93 11.75 15.11
C PRO A 138 20.83 12.06 16.31
N GLU A 139 21.01 11.08 17.21
CA GLU A 139 21.85 11.20 18.41
C GLU A 139 23.34 11.14 18.06
N THR A 140 23.69 10.45 16.97
CA THR A 140 25.08 10.28 16.54
C THR A 140 25.15 10.27 15.02
N CYS A 141 26.04 11.08 14.47
CA CYS A 141 26.44 11.07 13.06
C CYS A 141 27.95 10.93 12.98
N GLN A 142 28.45 9.75 12.57
CA GLN A 142 29.88 9.47 12.49
C GLN A 142 30.29 9.18 11.05
N LEU A 143 31.43 9.75 10.63
CA LEU A 143 31.97 9.46 9.31
C LEU A 143 32.39 7.99 9.24
N VAL A 144 31.93 7.28 8.20
CA VAL A 144 32.29 5.87 8.02
C VAL A 144 33.76 5.78 7.55
N PRO A 145 34.63 5.03 8.27
CA PRO A 145 36.01 4.83 7.87
C PRO A 145 36.15 4.15 6.50
N GLU A 146 37.22 4.48 5.77
CA GLU A 146 37.50 3.94 4.44
C GLU A 146 37.67 2.41 4.42
N SER A 147 38.17 1.82 5.52
CA SER A 147 38.29 0.36 5.67
C SER A 147 36.92 -0.33 5.67
N ILE A 148 35.94 0.27 6.35
CA ILE A 148 34.57 -0.23 6.39
C ILE A 148 33.92 -0.02 5.03
N LEU A 149 34.02 1.17 4.43
CA LEU A 149 33.51 1.44 3.08
C LEU A 149 34.04 0.45 2.04
N ARG A 150 35.32 0.06 2.12
CA ARG A 150 35.93 -0.94 1.24
C ARG A 150 35.33 -2.33 1.46
N ASN A 151 35.08 -2.71 2.71
CA ASN A 151 34.40 -3.97 3.04
C ASN A 151 32.95 -3.97 2.54
N LEU A 152 32.23 -2.86 2.72
CA LEU A 152 30.86 -2.69 2.22
C LEU A 152 30.80 -2.81 0.69
N ALA A 153 31.67 -2.09 -0.02
CA ALA A 153 31.72 -2.10 -1.47
C ALA A 153 32.02 -3.49 -2.05
N LYS A 154 32.94 -4.25 -1.43
CA LYS A 154 33.34 -5.59 -1.89
C LYS A 154 32.39 -6.70 -1.45
N LYS A 155 32.04 -6.75 -0.16
CA LYS A 155 31.27 -7.85 0.44
C LYS A 155 29.75 -7.62 0.38
N CYS A 156 29.28 -6.42 0.73
CA CYS A 156 27.84 -6.13 0.81
C CYS A 156 27.25 -5.78 -0.57
N TRP A 157 27.82 -4.79 -1.25
CA TRP A 157 27.28 -4.25 -2.50
C TRP A 157 27.83 -4.93 -3.76
N LYS A 158 28.90 -5.72 -3.63
CA LYS A 158 29.54 -6.46 -4.73
C LYS A 158 29.82 -5.57 -5.94
N LEU A 159 30.32 -4.36 -5.70
CA LEU A 159 30.64 -3.39 -6.75
C LEU A 159 31.86 -3.86 -7.55
N HIS A 160 31.76 -3.79 -8.88
CA HIS A 160 32.85 -4.15 -9.79
C HIS A 160 34.07 -3.23 -9.65
N ASP A 161 33.84 -1.95 -9.34
CA ASP A 161 34.88 -0.95 -9.06
C ASP A 161 34.78 -0.43 -7.62
N ALA A 162 35.13 -1.28 -6.66
CA ALA A 162 35.07 -0.95 -5.24
C ALA A 162 36.04 0.19 -4.84
N GLU A 163 37.25 0.21 -5.41
CA GLU A 163 38.27 1.22 -5.06
C GLU A 163 37.92 2.60 -5.67
N GLY A 164 37.39 2.64 -6.90
CA GLY A 164 36.89 3.87 -7.50
C GLY A 164 35.67 4.44 -6.76
N PHE A 165 34.79 3.58 -6.26
CA PHE A 165 33.69 4.00 -5.38
C PHE A 165 34.21 4.58 -4.06
N VAL A 166 35.12 3.90 -3.36
CA VAL A 166 35.68 4.38 -2.08
C VAL A 166 36.36 5.73 -2.26
N ALA A 167 37.10 5.94 -3.35
CA ALA A 167 37.71 7.23 -3.66
C ALA A 167 36.68 8.37 -3.82
N GLN A 168 35.52 8.08 -4.42
CA GLN A 168 34.45 9.05 -4.60
C GLN A 168 33.62 9.30 -3.34
N ALA A 169 33.42 8.25 -2.52
CA ALA A 169 32.59 8.24 -1.31
C ALA A 169 33.34 8.65 -0.04
N LYS A 170 34.68 8.77 -0.10
CA LYS A 170 35.51 9.24 1.01
C LYS A 170 35.01 10.57 1.56
N GLY A 171 34.76 10.62 2.87
CA GLY A 171 34.32 11.84 3.55
C GLY A 171 32.84 12.20 3.37
N LYS A 172 32.04 11.36 2.70
CA LYS A 172 30.66 11.69 2.30
C LYS A 172 29.58 10.76 2.83
N ILE A 173 29.96 9.61 3.38
CA ILE A 173 29.02 8.63 3.94
C ILE A 173 29.16 8.61 5.45
N PHE A 174 28.04 8.74 6.14
CA PHE A 174 27.94 8.80 7.59
C PHE A 174 27.03 7.68 8.10
N GLU A 175 27.33 7.17 9.30
CA GLU A 175 26.39 6.37 10.09
C GLU A 175 25.51 7.33 10.87
N ALA A 176 24.19 7.28 10.63
CA ALA A 176 23.20 8.01 11.42
C ALA A 176 22.50 7.04 12.38
N ALA A 177 22.56 7.35 13.67
CA ALA A 177 21.82 6.64 14.72
C ALA A 177 20.76 7.55 15.32
N VAL A 178 19.53 7.04 15.46
CA VAL A 178 18.39 7.77 16.00
C VAL A 178 17.68 6.96 17.09
N ASN A 179 17.20 7.67 18.10
CA ASN A 179 16.34 7.13 19.16
C ASN A 179 15.00 7.86 19.13
N ALA A 180 14.10 7.32 18.31
CA ALA A 180 12.79 7.91 18.09
C ALA A 180 11.76 7.27 19.04
N LYS A 181 10.66 7.96 19.32
CA LYS A 181 9.58 7.42 20.16
C LYS A 181 8.25 7.39 19.43
N LYS A 182 7.43 6.41 19.77
CA LYS A 182 6.01 6.44 19.43
C LYS A 182 5.32 7.47 20.32
N PRO A 183 4.50 8.39 19.78
CA PRO A 183 3.72 9.31 20.61
C PRO A 183 2.83 8.55 21.60
N SER A 184 2.38 9.23 22.66
CA SER A 184 1.61 8.63 23.76
C SER A 184 0.20 8.17 23.39
N TYR A 185 -0.16 8.18 22.11
CA TYR A 185 -1.45 7.76 21.58
C TYR A 185 -1.27 6.77 20.42
N ASN A 186 -2.26 5.91 20.24
CA ASN A 186 -2.32 5.01 19.10
C ASN A 186 -3.02 5.68 17.91
N VAL A 187 -2.64 5.30 16.69
CA VAL A 187 -3.30 5.76 15.46
C VAL A 187 -4.78 5.39 15.52
N GLY A 188 -5.65 6.40 15.45
CA GLY A 188 -7.11 6.23 15.59
C GLY A 188 -7.66 6.42 17.00
N ALA A 189 -6.85 6.81 17.99
CA ALA A 189 -7.35 7.24 19.30
C ALA A 189 -8.12 8.57 19.16
N ALA A 190 -9.34 8.62 19.69
CA ALA A 190 -10.12 9.84 19.74
C ALA A 190 -9.67 10.69 20.93
N ALA A 191 -9.19 11.91 20.67
CA ALA A 191 -8.92 12.92 21.68
C ALA A 191 -10.00 14.00 21.61
N ALA A 192 -10.61 14.34 22.75
CA ALA A 192 -11.53 15.47 22.81
C ALA A 192 -10.73 16.77 22.67
N LEU A 193 -11.00 17.54 21.61
CA LEU A 193 -10.39 18.85 21.42
C LEU A 193 -10.97 19.83 22.46
N PRO A 194 -10.14 20.60 23.19
CA PRO A 194 -10.60 21.56 24.18
C PRO A 194 -11.16 22.80 23.48
N PHE A 195 -12.32 22.68 22.83
CA PHE A 195 -13.07 23.82 22.28
C PHE A 195 -13.98 24.50 23.33
N GLY A 196 -13.88 24.08 24.59
CA GLY A 196 -14.52 24.77 25.70
C GLY A 196 -13.69 25.99 26.09
N ARG A 197 -14.23 27.19 25.85
CA ARG A 197 -13.74 28.48 26.40
C ARG A 197 -13.17 28.25 27.79
N GLN A 198 -11.92 28.65 28.01
CA GLN A 198 -11.43 28.95 29.35
C GLN A 198 -12.41 29.95 29.95
N ALA A 199 -13.31 29.45 30.79
CA ALA A 199 -13.91 30.29 31.80
C ALA A 199 -12.72 30.77 32.62
N VAL A 200 -12.44 32.07 32.52
CA VAL A 200 -11.58 32.77 33.46
C VAL A 200 -12.23 32.56 34.83
N SER A 201 -11.86 31.50 35.52
CA SER A 201 -12.05 31.41 36.95
C SER A 201 -10.99 32.31 37.55
N GLN A 202 -11.44 33.44 38.08
CA GLN A 202 -10.68 34.26 38.99
C GLN A 202 -10.18 33.37 40.13
N ASN A 203 -8.93 32.96 40.04
CA ASN A 203 -8.00 32.59 41.11
C ASN A 203 -6.62 32.49 40.45
N ALA A 204 -6.15 33.65 40.00
CA ALA A 204 -4.79 33.86 39.53
C ALA A 204 -3.88 34.04 40.74
N GLU A 205 -3.52 32.93 41.40
CA GLU A 205 -2.47 32.95 42.42
C GLU A 205 -1.85 31.55 42.62
N ALA A 206 -1.64 30.78 41.54
CA ALA A 206 -0.85 29.54 41.60
C ALA A 206 -0.39 28.99 40.22
N LEU A 207 0.00 29.83 39.25
CA LEU A 207 0.76 29.31 38.09
C LEU A 207 1.61 30.37 37.36
N ALA A 208 2.30 31.22 38.13
CA ALA A 208 3.42 32.01 37.63
C ALA A 208 4.72 31.23 37.87
N ASN A 209 4.89 30.08 37.20
CA ASN A 209 6.20 29.47 36.93
C ASN A 209 6.01 28.11 36.23
N ARG A 210 6.02 28.15 34.89
CA ARG A 210 6.68 27.17 34.01
C ARG A 210 6.43 27.64 32.58
N GLY A 211 7.47 28.23 31.99
CA GLY A 211 7.48 28.66 30.60
C GLY A 211 7.33 27.46 29.67
N ALA A 212 6.39 27.58 28.73
CA ALA A 212 6.28 26.71 27.57
C ALA A 212 6.62 27.56 26.32
N PRO A 213 7.51 27.11 25.42
CA PRO A 213 7.88 27.90 24.26
C PRO A 213 6.77 27.85 23.20
N LYS A 214 6.46 29.03 22.64
CA LYS A 214 5.57 29.25 21.50
C LYS A 214 6.18 28.62 20.23
N ALA A 215 5.75 27.42 19.88
CA ALA A 215 6.23 26.66 18.72
C ALA A 215 5.54 27.02 17.38
N TRP A 216 5.17 28.30 17.17
CA TRP A 216 4.51 28.72 15.93
C TRP A 216 4.92 30.12 15.48
N MET A 217 6.22 30.42 15.47
CA MET A 217 6.75 31.49 14.63
C MET A 217 7.85 30.93 13.72
N ILE A 218 7.55 31.00 12.42
CA ILE A 218 8.44 30.79 11.29
C ILE A 218 9.58 31.82 11.41
N ASN A 219 10.83 31.35 11.49
CA ASN A 219 12.02 32.18 11.42
C ASN A 219 12.38 32.36 9.94
N VAL A 220 12.06 33.53 9.37
CA VAL A 220 12.69 34.00 8.14
C VAL A 220 13.74 35.01 8.59
N GLU A 221 15.01 34.58 8.56
CA GLU A 221 16.15 35.48 8.65
C GLU A 221 16.16 36.35 7.38
N SER A 222 15.61 37.56 7.51
CA SER A 222 15.95 38.69 6.65
C SER A 222 15.99 39.94 7.51
N ASP A 223 17.20 40.43 7.75
CA ASP A 223 17.54 41.71 8.35
C ASP A 223 16.81 42.86 7.64
N ASP A 224 15.67 43.28 8.17
CA ASP A 224 15.18 44.65 8.07
C ASP A 224 14.41 44.95 9.36
N GLU A 225 15.04 45.72 10.25
CA GLU A 225 14.46 46.21 11.49
C GLU A 225 13.38 47.27 11.18
N GLY A 226 12.20 46.79 10.79
CA GLY A 226 10.96 47.52 10.90
C GLY A 226 10.15 46.94 12.05
N GLU A 227 9.85 47.77 13.04
CA GLU A 227 8.91 47.48 14.12
C GLU A 227 7.57 47.02 13.52
N ILE A 228 7.36 45.70 13.40
CA ILE A 228 6.10 45.13 12.90
C ILE A 228 5.06 45.39 13.98
N GLU A 229 4.20 46.38 13.72
CA GLU A 229 3.10 46.77 14.60
C GLU A 229 2.20 45.56 14.91
N ASP A 230 1.81 45.43 16.18
CA ASP A 230 0.91 44.40 16.65
C ASP A 230 -0.44 44.51 15.91
N GLN A 231 -0.79 43.50 15.11
CA GLN A 231 -2.02 43.49 14.32
C GLN A 231 -3.29 43.58 15.18
N ASP A 232 -3.22 43.18 16.46
CA ASP A 232 -4.32 43.32 17.40
C ASP A 232 -4.43 44.75 17.98
N GLY A 233 -3.35 45.54 17.96
CA GLY A 233 -3.31 46.94 18.38
C GLY A 233 -3.83 47.93 17.32
N LEU A 234 -3.99 47.49 16.08
CA LEU A 234 -4.52 48.26 14.95
C LEU A 234 -6.06 48.27 14.87
N LEU A 235 -6.75 47.46 15.68
CA LEU A 235 -8.21 47.38 15.72
C LEU A 235 -8.76 48.27 16.83
N ALA A 236 -9.70 49.16 16.48
CA ALA A 236 -10.37 49.99 17.47
C ALA A 236 -11.38 49.16 18.27
N ALA A 237 -11.74 49.62 19.47
CA ALA A 237 -12.74 48.95 20.32
C ALA A 237 -14.11 48.75 19.61
N ASP A 238 -14.42 49.60 18.63
CA ASP A 238 -15.64 49.55 17.85
C ASP A 238 -15.63 48.43 16.78
N ASP A 239 -14.46 47.97 16.32
CA ASP A 239 -14.33 46.90 15.33
C ASP A 239 -14.64 45.51 15.92
N PHE A 240 -14.60 45.38 17.24
CA PHE A 240 -15.02 44.17 17.96
C PHE A 240 -16.54 44.07 18.11
N VAL A 241 -17.28 45.14 17.78
CA VAL A 241 -18.74 45.15 17.84
C VAL A 241 -19.30 44.51 16.57
N ARG A 242 -19.85 43.30 16.73
CA ARG A 242 -20.51 42.58 15.64
C ARG A 242 -21.69 43.43 15.10
N PRO A 243 -21.75 43.73 13.79
CA PRO A 243 -22.86 44.48 13.21
C PRO A 243 -24.21 43.79 13.45
N ASP A 244 -25.26 44.57 13.67
CA ASP A 244 -26.60 44.07 13.92
C ASP A 244 -27.26 43.56 12.63
N VAL A 245 -28.15 42.57 12.74
CA VAL A 245 -28.84 41.96 11.59
C VAL A 245 -29.69 42.97 10.82
N ALA A 246 -30.15 44.04 11.47
CA ALA A 246 -30.89 45.12 10.85
C ALA A 246 -30.01 45.99 9.93
N SER A 247 -28.71 46.16 10.21
CA SER A 247 -27.79 46.94 9.37
C SER A 247 -27.28 46.16 8.15
N LEU A 248 -27.57 44.86 8.06
CA LEU A 248 -27.18 43.97 6.95
C LEU A 248 -28.30 43.76 5.92
N VAL A 249 -29.43 44.46 6.07
CA VAL A 249 -30.55 44.43 5.11
C VAL A 249 -30.21 45.33 3.91
N ARG A 250 -30.33 44.79 2.69
CA ARG A 250 -30.13 45.58 1.47
C ARG A 250 -31.17 46.72 1.40
N PRO A 251 -30.82 47.91 0.88
CA PRO A 251 -31.74 49.05 0.79
C PRO A 251 -32.98 48.78 -0.06
N ASP A 252 -32.93 47.83 -0.99
CA ASP A 252 -34.11 47.28 -1.65
C ASP A 252 -34.56 46.03 -0.89
N GLY A 253 -35.68 46.12 -0.15
CA GLY A 253 -36.29 45.08 0.70
C GLY A 253 -36.77 43.81 -0.03
N THR A 254 -36.05 43.34 -1.04
CA THR A 254 -36.29 42.09 -1.75
C THR A 254 -35.56 40.93 -1.06
N LYS A 255 -36.34 39.96 -0.57
CA LYS A 255 -35.82 38.71 0.01
C LYS A 255 -34.92 37.98 -1.02
N PRO A 256 -33.80 37.36 -0.61
CA PRO A 256 -32.90 36.68 -1.53
C PRO A 256 -33.56 35.43 -2.14
N ARG A 257 -34.09 35.55 -3.36
CA ARG A 257 -34.47 34.38 -4.19
C ARG A 257 -33.20 33.79 -4.81
N ARG A 258 -32.87 32.54 -4.49
CA ARG A 258 -31.69 31.85 -5.05
C ARG A 258 -32.06 31.31 -6.43
N LYS A 259 -31.34 31.74 -7.48
CA LYS A 259 -31.48 31.16 -8.82
C LYS A 259 -30.97 29.71 -8.83
N PRO A 260 -31.63 28.78 -9.52
CA PRO A 260 -31.12 27.43 -9.69
C PRO A 260 -29.79 27.47 -10.48
N CYS A 261 -28.83 26.64 -10.09
CA CYS A 261 -27.58 26.47 -10.82
C CYS A 261 -27.80 25.74 -12.16
N LYS A 262 -26.91 25.96 -13.13
CA LYS A 262 -26.89 25.23 -14.40
C LYS A 262 -26.64 23.74 -14.09
N ASN A 263 -27.67 22.90 -14.30
CA ASN A 263 -27.76 21.45 -13.97
C ASN A 263 -28.19 21.06 -12.53
N CYS A 264 -29.08 21.80 -11.85
CA CYS A 264 -29.69 21.32 -10.58
C CYS A 264 -30.60 20.10 -10.83
N THR A 265 -30.29 18.99 -10.16
CA THR A 265 -31.11 17.77 -10.03
C THR A 265 -31.90 17.72 -8.71
N CYS A 266 -31.91 18.85 -8.01
CA CYS A 266 -32.32 19.00 -6.62
C CYS A 266 -33.81 19.36 -6.43
N GLY A 267 -34.62 19.30 -7.49
CA GLY A 267 -36.05 19.65 -7.49
C GLY A 267 -36.36 21.16 -7.43
N LEU A 268 -35.34 22.01 -7.21
CA LEU A 268 -35.49 23.47 -7.22
C LEU A 268 -35.66 24.05 -8.65
N ALA A 269 -35.40 23.24 -9.67
CA ALA A 269 -35.66 23.58 -11.07
C ALA A 269 -37.14 23.40 -11.45
N ASP A 270 -37.85 22.49 -10.78
CA ASP A 270 -39.25 22.16 -11.07
C ASP A 270 -40.24 22.99 -10.23
N GLY A 271 -39.75 23.72 -9.22
CA GLY A 271 -40.53 24.61 -8.35
C GLY A 271 -40.49 26.07 -8.80
N GLY A 272 -41.19 26.39 -9.89
CA GLY A 272 -41.64 27.75 -10.14
C GLY A 272 -42.72 28.14 -9.12
N ASP A 273 -42.50 29.23 -8.39
CA ASP A 273 -43.44 29.91 -7.49
C ASP A 273 -44.28 29.02 -6.54
N VAL A 274 -43.71 28.69 -5.37
CA VAL A 274 -44.52 28.43 -4.18
C VAL A 274 -44.02 29.31 -3.04
N ASN A 275 -44.85 30.29 -2.67
CA ASN A 275 -44.72 31.06 -1.44
C ASN A 275 -45.24 30.17 -0.30
N GLU A 276 -44.38 29.78 0.63
CA GLU A 276 -44.81 29.41 1.98
C GLU A 276 -43.97 30.19 2.98
N ASP A 277 -44.66 31.01 3.76
CA ASP A 277 -44.12 31.88 4.79
C ASP A 277 -43.54 31.05 5.95
N VAL A 278 -42.25 31.21 6.22
CA VAL A 278 -41.64 30.78 7.48
C VAL A 278 -41.27 32.04 8.27
N GLU A 279 -42.17 32.44 9.16
CA GLU A 279 -41.88 33.45 10.17
C GLU A 279 -40.81 32.94 11.14
N CYS A 280 -39.73 33.71 11.32
CA CYS A 280 -38.80 33.55 12.43
C CYS A 280 -39.11 34.64 13.47
N GLY A 281 -39.83 34.28 14.53
CA GLY A 281 -40.02 35.15 15.70
C GLY A 281 -38.74 35.33 16.53
N PRO A 282 -38.65 36.38 17.36
CA PRO A 282 -37.44 36.77 18.08
C PRO A 282 -37.11 35.80 19.23
N ALA A 283 -35.86 35.31 19.25
CA ALA A 283 -35.36 34.40 20.26
C ALA A 283 -34.88 35.16 21.52
N ASP A 284 -35.70 35.13 22.57
CA ASP A 284 -35.29 35.47 23.94
C ASP A 284 -34.31 34.42 24.52
N LYS A 285 -33.18 34.92 25.04
CA LYS A 285 -32.22 34.36 26.02
C LYS A 285 -31.85 32.86 25.95
N PRO A 286 -30.55 32.50 25.83
CA PRO A 286 -30.13 31.10 25.89
C PRO A 286 -30.14 30.56 27.33
N LYS A 287 -31.11 29.70 27.66
CA LYS A 287 -30.98 28.77 28.80
C LYS A 287 -30.08 27.59 28.39
N LYS A 288 -29.00 27.36 29.14
CA LYS A 288 -28.12 26.19 28.99
C LYS A 288 -28.90 24.88 29.17
N PRO A 289 -28.78 23.86 28.30
CA PRO A 289 -29.22 22.51 28.63
C PRO A 289 -28.20 21.79 29.51
N LYS A 290 -28.63 21.41 30.73
CA LYS A 290 -28.02 20.31 31.50
C LYS A 290 -28.59 19.00 30.92
N LYS A 291 -27.86 18.33 30.02
CA LYS A 291 -27.93 16.89 29.60
C LYS A 291 -27.22 16.71 28.25
N PRO A 292 -26.77 15.47 27.89
CA PRO A 292 -26.17 15.21 26.59
C PRO A 292 -27.10 15.63 25.47
N VAL A 293 -26.57 16.28 24.44
CA VAL A 293 -27.34 16.75 23.28
C VAL A 293 -27.86 15.54 22.50
N ASP A 294 -29.18 15.40 22.43
CA ASP A 294 -29.83 14.46 21.53
C ASP A 294 -29.49 14.84 20.07
N VAL A 295 -28.74 13.97 19.39
CA VAL A 295 -28.22 14.12 18.00
C VAL A 295 -29.33 14.22 16.94
N VAL A 296 -30.60 14.28 17.34
CA VAL A 296 -31.74 14.15 16.45
C VAL A 296 -32.09 15.47 15.73
N ASN A 297 -31.56 16.62 16.17
CA ASN A 297 -32.02 17.91 15.64
C ASN A 297 -30.94 18.99 15.42
N VAL A 298 -29.85 18.64 14.72
CA VAL A 298 -28.83 19.62 14.28
C VAL A 298 -29.09 19.99 12.81
N LYS A 299 -29.62 21.19 12.55
CA LYS A 299 -29.83 21.68 11.18
C LYS A 299 -28.51 22.23 10.59
N SER A 300 -28.17 21.78 9.38
CA SER A 300 -27.10 22.36 8.56
C SER A 300 -27.45 23.78 8.10
N SER A 301 -26.45 24.63 7.81
CA SER A 301 -26.64 26.01 7.30
C SER A 301 -27.45 26.11 5.99
N CYS A 302 -27.66 25.02 5.27
CA CYS A 302 -28.47 24.96 4.04
C CYS A 302 -29.85 24.31 4.24
N GLY A 303 -30.20 23.86 5.45
CA GLY A 303 -31.54 23.37 5.81
C GLY A 303 -31.96 22.01 5.22
N SER A 304 -31.18 21.41 4.31
CA SER A 304 -31.56 20.17 3.61
C SER A 304 -30.87 18.89 4.13
N CYS A 305 -29.87 19.01 5.01
CA CYS A 305 -29.19 17.86 5.62
C CYS A 305 -29.31 17.92 7.14
N SER A 306 -29.83 16.84 7.74
CA SER A 306 -30.15 16.71 9.17
C SER A 306 -28.95 16.39 10.07
N LEU A 307 -27.78 16.13 9.49
CA LEU A 307 -26.53 15.84 10.21
C LEU A 307 -25.37 16.79 9.87
N GLY A 308 -25.60 17.85 9.09
CA GLY A 308 -24.49 18.65 8.57
C GLY A 308 -23.81 17.94 7.40
N ASP A 309 -23.63 18.65 6.29
CA ASP A 309 -22.80 18.18 5.19
C ASP A 309 -21.33 18.26 5.59
N ALA A 310 -20.89 17.38 6.48
CA ALA A 310 -19.56 17.48 7.06
C ALA A 310 -18.44 16.91 6.18
N PHE A 311 -18.71 16.21 5.07
CA PHE A 311 -17.66 15.67 4.20
C PHE A 311 -18.10 15.54 2.73
N ARG A 312 -17.86 16.59 1.93
CA ARG A 312 -17.81 16.52 0.46
C ARG A 312 -16.39 16.60 -0.10
N CYS A 313 -15.41 16.26 0.72
CA CYS A 313 -14.07 15.97 0.22
C CYS A 313 -14.13 14.71 -0.67
N SER A 314 -13.23 14.61 -1.65
CA SER A 314 -13.14 13.52 -2.64
C SER A 314 -12.94 12.11 -2.03
N SER A 315 -12.73 12.01 -0.72
CA SER A 315 -12.55 10.78 0.04
C SER A 315 -13.76 10.37 0.91
N CYS A 316 -14.91 11.05 0.80
CA CYS A 316 -16.09 10.71 1.61
C CYS A 316 -16.79 9.42 1.12
N PRO A 317 -16.99 8.41 1.99
CA PRO A 317 -17.66 7.15 1.62
C PRO A 317 -19.11 7.28 1.16
N TYR A 318 -19.75 8.42 1.47
CA TYR A 318 -21.17 8.67 1.17
C TYR A 318 -21.36 9.75 0.09
N LEU A 319 -20.29 10.09 -0.65
CA LEU A 319 -20.34 11.06 -1.73
C LEU A 319 -21.29 10.55 -2.84
N GLY A 320 -22.36 11.30 -3.12
CA GLY A 320 -23.36 10.95 -4.14
C GLY A 320 -24.59 10.19 -3.64
N MET A 321 -24.69 9.91 -2.33
CA MET A 321 -25.88 9.29 -1.73
C MET A 321 -26.90 10.34 -1.25
N PRO A 322 -28.21 10.00 -1.23
CA PRO A 322 -29.26 10.90 -0.74
C PRO A 322 -29.08 11.22 0.75
N ALA A 323 -29.59 12.38 1.18
CA ALA A 323 -29.42 12.87 2.54
C ALA A 323 -29.98 11.89 3.60
N PHE A 324 -29.28 11.77 4.73
CA PHE A 324 -29.72 10.96 5.86
C PHE A 324 -31.03 11.49 6.46
N LYS A 325 -31.93 10.58 6.84
CA LYS A 325 -33.16 10.91 7.57
C LYS A 325 -32.85 11.18 9.06
N PRO A 326 -33.58 12.08 9.73
CA PRO A 326 -33.40 12.35 11.14
C PRO A 326 -33.51 11.05 11.96
N GLY A 327 -32.47 10.72 12.75
CA GLY A 327 -32.43 9.53 13.61
C GLY A 327 -31.71 8.29 13.02
N GLN A 328 -31.19 8.35 11.79
CA GLN A 328 -30.40 7.25 11.22
C GLN A 328 -28.96 7.27 11.75
N LYS A 329 -28.52 6.22 12.46
CA LYS A 329 -27.13 6.07 12.92
C LYS A 329 -26.24 5.70 11.72
N VAL A 330 -25.20 6.49 11.48
CA VAL A 330 -24.17 6.20 10.47
C VAL A 330 -23.23 5.12 11.02
N SER A 331 -23.25 3.92 10.42
CA SER A 331 -22.28 2.87 10.73
C SER A 331 -21.16 2.87 9.69
N LEU A 332 -19.98 3.34 10.10
CA LEU A 332 -18.75 3.13 9.34
C LEU A 332 -18.31 1.68 9.58
N ALA A 333 -18.61 0.80 8.64
CA ALA A 333 -18.13 -0.57 8.71
C ALA A 333 -16.60 -0.57 8.60
N ARG A 334 -15.92 -0.75 9.74
CA ARG A 334 -14.51 -1.13 9.78
C ARG A 334 -14.44 -2.54 9.20
N VAL A 335 -13.94 -2.67 7.97
CA VAL A 335 -13.78 -3.98 7.31
C VAL A 335 -12.66 -4.74 8.03
N THR A 336 -12.98 -5.37 9.15
CA THR A 336 -12.16 -6.42 9.75
C THR A 336 -12.56 -7.73 9.07
N ARG A 337 -11.65 -8.32 8.30
CA ARG A 337 -11.81 -9.65 7.70
C ARG A 337 -11.93 -10.72 8.80
N GLN A 338 -13.15 -10.99 9.28
CA GLN A 338 -13.49 -12.21 10.02
C GLN A 338 -14.12 -13.25 9.09
N LEU A 339 -13.38 -13.65 8.06
CA LEU A 339 -13.76 -14.74 7.16
C LEU A 339 -12.57 -15.69 7.01
N SER A 340 -12.26 -16.44 8.07
CA SER A 340 -11.27 -17.54 7.98
C SER A 340 -11.66 -18.80 8.75
N LEU A 341 -12.53 -18.73 9.77
CA LEU A 341 -12.93 -19.91 10.54
C LEU A 341 -14.03 -20.75 9.87
N ALA A 342 -15.01 -20.12 9.23
CA ALA A 342 -16.11 -20.85 8.58
C ALA A 342 -15.67 -21.60 7.31
N MET A 343 -14.72 -21.03 6.55
CA MET A 343 -14.16 -21.68 5.35
C MET A 343 -13.23 -22.84 5.70
N LEU A 344 -12.50 -22.75 6.83
CA LEU A 344 -11.66 -23.85 7.33
C LEU A 344 -12.51 -25.02 7.83
N LEU A 345 -13.60 -24.75 8.55
CA LEU A 345 -14.57 -25.75 9.01
C LEU A 345 -15.28 -26.44 7.84
N LEU A 346 -15.65 -25.69 6.80
CA LEU A 346 -16.27 -26.25 5.59
C LEU A 346 -15.28 -27.14 4.81
N TYR A 347 -14.00 -26.74 4.77
CA TYR A 347 -12.96 -27.53 4.11
C TYR A 347 -12.71 -28.88 4.82
N ILE A 348 -12.65 -28.88 6.15
CA ILE A 348 -12.46 -30.09 6.97
C ILE A 348 -13.66 -31.04 6.83
N LEU A 349 -14.90 -30.52 6.81
CA LEU A 349 -16.12 -31.31 6.59
C LEU A 349 -16.14 -31.97 5.21
N VAL A 350 -15.70 -31.26 4.16
CA VAL A 350 -15.63 -31.79 2.79
C VAL A 350 -14.52 -32.85 2.64
N THR A 351 -13.44 -32.76 3.44
CA THR A 351 -12.38 -33.78 3.42
C THR A 351 -12.78 -35.04 4.18
N LEU A 352 -13.51 -34.93 5.28
CA LEU A 352 -14.01 -36.10 6.03
C LEU A 352 -15.05 -36.90 5.25
N MET A 353 -15.96 -36.22 4.53
CA MET A 353 -16.97 -36.92 3.70
C MET A 353 -16.39 -37.62 2.46
N ARG A 354 -15.13 -37.35 2.09
CA ARG A 354 -14.45 -38.05 0.98
C ARG A 354 -13.68 -39.29 1.43
N PHE A 355 -13.55 -39.53 2.74
CA PHE A 355 -12.79 -40.67 3.27
C PHE A 355 -13.66 -41.92 3.52
N GLU A 356 -14.97 -41.77 3.64
CA GLU A 356 -15.89 -42.88 3.95
C GLU A 356 -16.34 -43.71 2.73
N THR A 357 -16.02 -43.30 1.50
CA THR A 357 -16.45 -44.04 0.28
C THR A 357 -15.42 -45.04 -0.25
N SER A 358 -14.36 -45.37 0.51
CA SER A 358 -13.33 -46.34 0.10
C SER A 358 -13.34 -47.67 0.89
N ALA A 359 -14.27 -47.84 1.84
CA ALA A 359 -14.31 -49.02 2.71
C ALA A 359 -15.50 -49.93 2.39
N ALA A 360 -15.54 -50.49 1.17
CA ALA A 360 -16.42 -51.60 0.85
C ALA A 360 -15.90 -52.38 -0.37
N ASP A 361 -14.82 -53.15 -0.19
CA ASP A 361 -14.77 -54.50 -0.75
C ASP A 361 -13.64 -55.30 -0.07
N SER A 362 -13.99 -56.32 0.70
CA SER A 362 -13.04 -57.32 1.20
C SER A 362 -13.70 -58.67 1.22
N GLY A 363 -13.19 -59.59 0.40
CA GLY A 363 -13.48 -61.02 0.48
C GLY A 363 -12.29 -61.87 0.06
N SER A 364 -11.57 -62.39 1.07
CA SER A 364 -10.95 -63.75 1.10
C SER A 364 -9.77 -64.00 0.13
N VAL A 365 -8.65 -64.70 0.40
CA VAL A 365 -8.26 -65.82 1.29
C VAL A 365 -6.73 -66.02 1.13
N VAL A 366 -6.07 -66.53 2.19
CA VAL A 366 -4.71 -67.13 2.42
C VAL A 366 -3.77 -67.42 1.20
N ASP A 367 -2.43 -67.40 1.26
CA ASP A 367 -1.47 -67.94 2.25
C ASP A 367 -0.01 -67.48 1.96
N GLY A 368 0.86 -67.47 2.99
CA GLY A 368 2.24 -68.01 2.91
C GLY A 368 3.47 -67.19 2.47
N SER A 369 4.38 -66.97 3.45
CA SER A 369 5.86 -67.16 3.38
C SER A 369 6.82 -65.98 3.13
N THR A 370 7.56 -65.65 4.22
CA THR A 370 8.87 -64.96 4.42
C THR A 370 10.09 -65.55 3.64
N PRO A 371 11.37 -65.06 3.79
CA PRO A 371 11.95 -63.69 3.92
C PRO A 371 13.35 -63.50 3.21
N THR A 372 14.04 -62.40 3.55
CA THR A 372 15.52 -62.13 3.60
C THR A 372 16.28 -61.55 2.39
N ARG A 373 16.88 -60.35 2.59
CA ARG A 373 18.33 -59.96 2.56
C ARG A 373 18.90 -59.72 1.14
N GLU A 374 19.70 -58.71 0.81
CA GLU A 374 20.87 -58.14 1.49
C GLU A 374 21.38 -56.85 0.78
N ASN A 375 22.09 -55.99 1.55
CA ASN A 375 23.28 -55.15 1.21
C ASN A 375 23.16 -54.01 0.15
N ALA A 376 23.25 -52.72 0.56
CA ALA A 376 24.46 -51.91 0.90
C ALA A 376 25.15 -51.32 -0.35
N PHE A 377 24.96 -50.02 -0.63
CA PHE A 377 25.80 -48.85 -0.27
C PHE A 377 27.10 -48.69 -1.07
N GLY A 378 27.28 -47.51 -1.70
CA GLY A 378 28.59 -46.84 -1.80
C GLY A 378 29.15 -46.47 -3.19
N ILE A 379 28.94 -45.20 -3.60
CA ILE A 379 29.91 -44.18 -4.06
C ILE A 379 31.11 -44.60 -4.97
N SER A 380 31.32 -43.93 -6.12
CA SER A 380 32.55 -43.14 -6.42
C SER A 380 32.53 -42.42 -7.79
N LEU A 381 33.29 -41.32 -7.82
CA LEU A 381 33.69 -40.44 -8.93
C LEU A 381 34.73 -41.09 -9.87
N GLY A 382 34.84 -40.61 -11.11
CA GLY A 382 36.03 -40.83 -11.96
C GLY A 382 35.87 -40.37 -13.42
N ASN A 383 36.77 -39.50 -13.87
CA ASN A 383 37.05 -39.11 -15.26
C ASN A 383 37.41 -40.30 -16.16
N ASP A 384 37.33 -40.16 -17.49
CA ASP A 384 38.46 -40.39 -18.41
C ASP A 384 38.18 -40.00 -19.88
N ASN A 385 39.25 -39.53 -20.55
CA ASN A 385 39.39 -39.20 -21.97
C ASN A 385 39.60 -40.44 -22.85
N SER A 386 39.24 -40.38 -24.14
CA SER A 386 40.00 -41.02 -25.25
C SER A 386 39.53 -40.61 -26.67
N ASP A 387 40.37 -39.79 -27.31
CA ASP A 387 40.94 -39.81 -28.68
C ASP A 387 40.37 -40.59 -29.91
N THR A 388 40.00 -39.81 -30.95
CA THR A 388 40.30 -39.83 -32.45
C THR A 388 39.96 -41.03 -33.37
N PRO A 389 40.05 -40.97 -34.74
CA PRO A 389 40.23 -39.84 -35.72
C PRO A 389 39.44 -39.93 -37.09
N SER A 390 39.43 -38.85 -37.90
CA SER A 390 39.58 -38.83 -39.41
C SER A 390 39.25 -37.44 -40.02
N LYS A 391 40.23 -36.66 -40.50
CA LYS A 391 40.76 -36.49 -41.88
C LYS A 391 39.94 -35.61 -42.87
N THR A 392 40.42 -34.36 -43.02
CA THR A 392 40.77 -33.61 -44.27
C THR A 392 39.81 -33.50 -45.47
N SER A 393 39.45 -32.27 -45.86
CA SER A 393 39.98 -31.63 -47.08
C SER A 393 39.56 -30.15 -47.21
N SER A 394 40.40 -29.39 -47.91
CA SER A 394 40.45 -27.93 -48.01
C SER A 394 39.86 -27.39 -49.32
N SER A 395 39.20 -26.22 -49.29
CA SER A 395 39.32 -25.21 -50.36
C SER A 395 38.85 -23.81 -49.91
N SER A 396 39.75 -22.84 -50.09
CA SER A 396 39.58 -21.37 -50.05
C SER A 396 38.71 -20.88 -51.24
N LYS A 397 37.94 -19.78 -51.26
CA LYS A 397 38.16 -18.36 -50.86
C LYS A 397 36.86 -17.56 -51.24
N PRO A 398 36.81 -16.20 -51.17
CA PRO A 398 36.20 -15.38 -50.11
C PRO A 398 34.90 -14.64 -50.51
N SER A 399 34.06 -14.27 -49.54
CA SER A 399 33.24 -13.05 -49.63
C SER A 399 32.86 -12.57 -48.23
N GLY A 400 33.22 -11.31 -47.94
CA GLY A 400 32.98 -10.71 -46.64
C GLY A 400 31.51 -10.35 -46.45
N SER A 401 31.02 -10.55 -45.23
CA SER A 401 30.21 -9.52 -44.59
C SER A 401 30.42 -9.58 -43.09
N SER A 402 30.77 -8.41 -42.56
CA SER A 402 31.09 -8.08 -41.19
C SER A 402 30.10 -8.65 -40.16
N SER A 403 30.62 -9.45 -39.23
CA SER A 403 30.05 -9.57 -37.88
C SER A 403 30.25 -8.25 -37.14
N GLY A 404 29.36 -7.29 -37.42
CA GLY A 404 29.26 -6.07 -36.65
C GLY A 404 28.67 -6.39 -35.28
N SER A 405 29.53 -6.65 -34.30
CA SER A 405 29.16 -6.54 -32.89
C SER A 405 28.72 -5.10 -32.65
N SER A 406 27.41 -4.85 -32.68
CA SER A 406 26.86 -3.51 -32.54
C SER A 406 26.68 -3.20 -31.06
N ASN A 407 27.62 -2.44 -30.51
CA ASN A 407 27.56 -1.80 -29.19
C ASN A 407 26.42 -0.74 -29.13
N GLY A 408 25.18 -1.12 -29.42
CA GLY A 408 24.02 -0.24 -29.43
C GLY A 408 22.89 -0.74 -28.55
N GLN A 409 22.19 0.19 -27.88
CA GLN A 409 21.00 -0.15 -27.11
C GLN A 409 19.84 -0.58 -28.05
N PRO A 410 18.97 -1.50 -27.61
CA PRO A 410 17.76 -1.84 -28.36
C PRO A 410 16.77 -0.67 -28.31
N GLY A 411 15.93 -0.57 -29.33
CA GLY A 411 14.81 0.36 -29.34
C GLY A 411 13.70 -0.11 -28.40
N ARG A 412 13.00 0.84 -27.78
CA ARG A 412 11.93 0.58 -26.80
C ARG A 412 10.63 1.29 -27.16
N ILE A 413 9.53 0.73 -26.69
CA ILE A 413 8.21 1.38 -26.72
C ILE A 413 8.07 2.29 -25.50
N VAL A 414 7.65 3.53 -25.76
CA VAL A 414 7.23 4.52 -24.78
C VAL A 414 5.71 4.64 -24.85
N MET A 415 5.01 4.04 -23.88
CA MET A 415 3.55 4.07 -23.82
C MET A 415 3.04 5.49 -23.50
N LYS A 416 2.06 5.96 -24.27
CA LYS A 416 1.38 7.25 -24.09
C LYS A 416 0.01 7.07 -23.45
N THR A 417 -0.73 6.05 -23.87
CA THR A 417 -2.05 5.71 -23.33
C THR A 417 -2.07 4.20 -23.08
N PRO A 418 -2.15 3.74 -21.82
CA PRO A 418 -2.11 4.53 -20.58
C PRO A 418 -0.73 5.17 -20.35
N PRO A 419 -0.65 6.33 -19.66
CA PRO A 419 0.62 7.00 -19.44
C PRO A 419 1.54 6.18 -18.51
N GLN A 420 2.85 6.21 -18.76
CA GLN A 420 3.85 5.47 -17.98
C GLN A 420 3.89 5.81 -16.48
N SER A 421 3.30 6.94 -16.06
CA SER A 421 3.12 7.28 -14.65
C SER A 421 2.21 6.29 -13.91
N VAL A 422 1.36 5.56 -14.63
CA VAL A 422 0.47 4.54 -14.06
C VAL A 422 1.15 3.18 -14.18
N GLN A 423 1.70 2.69 -13.08
CA GLN A 423 2.46 1.42 -13.05
C GLN A 423 1.58 0.18 -13.34
N SER A 424 0.30 0.21 -12.97
CA SER A 424 -0.67 -0.86 -13.24
C SER A 424 -1.99 -0.24 -13.68
N PRO A 425 -2.15 0.08 -14.98
CA PRO A 425 -3.38 0.66 -15.50
C PRO A 425 -4.57 -0.26 -15.28
N LEU A 426 -5.73 0.37 -15.11
CA LEU A 426 -6.98 -0.30 -14.87
C LEU A 426 -7.83 -0.25 -16.14
N PHE A 427 -8.21 -1.41 -16.66
CA PHE A 427 -9.01 -1.55 -17.88
C PHE A 427 -10.39 -2.14 -17.60
N GLU A 428 -11.41 -1.58 -18.23
CA GLU A 428 -12.77 -2.01 -18.03
C GLU A 428 -13.08 -3.28 -18.84
N THR A 429 -13.64 -4.30 -18.20
CA THR A 429 -14.17 -5.49 -18.87
C THR A 429 -15.38 -5.10 -19.71
N ALA A 430 -15.56 -5.75 -20.86
CA ALA A 430 -16.66 -5.46 -21.78
C ALA A 430 -16.65 -4.03 -22.36
N SER A 431 -15.46 -3.45 -22.50
CA SER A 431 -15.24 -2.12 -23.09
C SER A 431 -14.20 -2.15 -24.22
N LYS A 432 -14.08 -1.01 -24.92
CA LYS A 432 -13.01 -0.74 -25.89
C LYS A 432 -11.91 0.10 -25.26
N VAL A 433 -10.74 -0.50 -25.08
CA VAL A 433 -9.56 0.10 -24.45
C VAL A 433 -8.65 0.70 -25.53
N LYS A 434 -8.26 1.97 -25.38
CA LYS A 434 -7.32 2.63 -26.31
C LYS A 434 -5.89 2.49 -25.81
N LEU A 435 -5.03 1.99 -26.68
CA LEU A 435 -3.59 1.86 -26.48
C LEU A 435 -2.87 2.80 -27.46
N GLN A 436 -1.92 3.60 -26.99
CA GLN A 436 -1.13 4.50 -27.83
C GLN A 436 0.30 4.55 -27.36
N TRP A 437 1.26 4.55 -28.28
CA TRP A 437 2.68 4.55 -27.94
C TRP A 437 3.55 5.33 -28.92
N SER A 438 4.84 5.41 -28.61
CA SER A 438 5.89 5.96 -29.46
C SER A 438 7.14 5.09 -29.33
N TYR A 439 8.09 5.23 -30.25
CA TYR A 439 9.39 4.57 -30.15
C TYR A 439 10.42 5.54 -29.58
N ASP A 440 11.37 5.02 -28.81
CA ASP A 440 12.48 5.82 -28.28
C ASP A 440 13.52 6.16 -29.35
N ASN A 441 14.49 7.00 -28.99
CA ASN A 441 15.55 7.46 -29.90
C ASN A 441 16.55 6.35 -30.27
N ASN A 442 16.53 5.22 -29.56
CA ASN A 442 17.39 4.08 -29.86
C ASN A 442 16.83 3.22 -31.00
N MET A 443 15.57 3.44 -31.40
CA MET A 443 14.94 2.73 -32.51
C MET A 443 15.50 3.20 -33.86
N LYS A 444 16.41 2.41 -34.45
CA LYS A 444 17.00 2.71 -35.76
C LYS A 444 16.21 2.10 -36.92
N LYS A 445 15.56 0.97 -36.68
CA LYS A 445 14.70 0.26 -37.64
C LYS A 445 13.36 -0.01 -36.97
N PRO A 446 12.35 0.87 -37.13
CA PRO A 446 11.03 0.59 -36.59
C PRO A 446 10.44 -0.66 -37.27
N PRO A 447 9.67 -1.49 -36.54
CA PRO A 447 9.02 -2.64 -37.12
C PRO A 447 8.04 -2.21 -38.22
N SER A 448 7.80 -3.07 -39.21
CA SER A 448 6.73 -2.86 -40.19
C SER A 448 5.38 -3.34 -39.65
N LYS A 449 5.41 -4.39 -38.83
CA LYS A 449 4.26 -5.02 -38.18
C LYS A 449 4.53 -5.28 -36.72
N ILE A 450 3.49 -5.13 -35.89
CA ILE A 450 3.55 -5.48 -34.46
C ILE A 450 2.45 -6.47 -34.09
N THR A 451 2.71 -7.23 -33.03
CA THR A 451 1.76 -8.15 -32.43
C THR A 451 1.57 -7.77 -30.97
N ILE A 452 0.32 -7.67 -30.54
CA ILE A 452 -0.08 -7.38 -29.16
C ILE A 452 -0.62 -8.67 -28.54
N ARG A 453 -0.02 -9.13 -27.44
CA ARG A 453 -0.44 -10.32 -26.72
C ARG A 453 -0.85 -9.99 -25.29
N GLY A 454 -1.87 -10.66 -24.80
CA GLY A 454 -2.19 -10.71 -23.38
C GLY A 454 -1.64 -11.97 -22.74
N GLN A 455 -1.34 -11.91 -21.46
CA GLN A 455 -1.05 -13.05 -20.60
C GLN A 455 -2.01 -13.04 -19.41
N MET A 456 -2.60 -14.20 -19.14
CA MET A 456 -3.52 -14.37 -18.03
C MET A 456 -2.78 -14.34 -16.69
N PRO A 457 -3.49 -14.04 -15.57
CA PRO A 457 -2.89 -14.08 -14.23
C PRO A 457 -2.31 -15.46 -13.89
N GLU A 458 -1.46 -15.51 -12.88
CA GLU A 458 -0.89 -16.77 -12.39
C GLU A 458 -2.00 -17.76 -12.00
N GLY A 459 -1.78 -19.04 -12.32
CA GLY A 459 -2.78 -20.10 -12.16
C GLY A 459 -3.58 -20.42 -13.42
N PHE A 460 -3.52 -19.58 -14.46
CA PHE A 460 -4.08 -19.87 -15.78
C PHE A 460 -2.98 -20.35 -16.73
N ASN A 461 -2.98 -21.65 -17.01
CA ASN A 461 -1.97 -22.28 -17.87
C ASN A 461 -2.59 -22.78 -19.18
N GLU A 462 -1.76 -22.98 -20.21
CA GLU A 462 -2.19 -23.65 -21.44
C GLU A 462 -2.65 -25.09 -21.12
N PRO A 463 -3.73 -25.59 -21.76
CA PRO A 463 -4.30 -26.90 -21.46
C PRO A 463 -3.26 -28.02 -21.46
N GLY A 464 -3.17 -28.76 -20.35
CA GLY A 464 -2.25 -29.89 -20.21
C GLY A 464 -0.78 -29.49 -19.95
N THR A 465 -0.48 -28.23 -19.68
CA THR A 465 0.89 -27.76 -19.41
C THR A 465 0.96 -26.86 -18.17
N THR A 466 2.18 -26.56 -17.72
CA THR A 466 2.46 -25.54 -16.70
C THR A 466 2.83 -24.18 -17.32
N LYS A 467 2.71 -24.03 -18.64
CA LYS A 467 3.09 -22.81 -19.34
C LYS A 467 2.02 -21.72 -19.16
N PRO A 468 2.40 -20.45 -18.97
CA PRO A 468 1.43 -19.37 -18.84
C PRO A 468 0.52 -19.27 -20.07
N LEU A 469 -0.77 -19.02 -19.84
CA LEU A 469 -1.73 -18.86 -20.93
C LEU A 469 -1.60 -17.47 -21.58
N TYR A 470 -1.16 -17.45 -22.84
CA TYR A 470 -1.11 -16.25 -23.68
C TYR A 470 -2.25 -16.24 -24.70
N TRP A 471 -2.73 -15.05 -25.05
CA TRP A 471 -3.65 -14.87 -26.17
C TRP A 471 -3.24 -13.68 -27.03
N TYR A 472 -3.76 -13.64 -28.25
CA TYR A 472 -3.53 -12.54 -29.17
C TYR A 472 -4.64 -11.51 -29.03
N ILE A 473 -4.26 -10.28 -28.71
CA ILE A 473 -5.15 -9.12 -28.78
C ILE A 473 -5.16 -8.60 -30.22
N ALA A 474 -3.98 -8.51 -30.84
CA ALA A 474 -3.82 -8.11 -32.23
C ALA A 474 -2.62 -8.82 -32.85
N GLN A 475 -2.71 -9.24 -34.12
CA GLN A 475 -1.60 -9.90 -34.83
C GLN A 475 -1.25 -9.15 -36.10
N ASN A 476 0.05 -8.95 -36.34
CA ASN A 476 0.59 -8.42 -37.59
C ASN A 476 -0.02 -7.07 -38.00
N VAL A 477 -0.37 -6.22 -37.04
CA VAL A 477 -0.97 -4.91 -37.31
C VAL A 477 0.10 -3.91 -37.74
N SER A 478 -0.28 -2.97 -38.60
CA SER A 478 0.66 -1.95 -39.12
C SER A 478 1.27 -1.14 -37.97
N ALA A 479 2.60 -1.18 -37.88
CA ALA A 479 3.35 -0.45 -36.87
C ALA A 479 3.34 1.08 -37.08
N GLY A 480 2.94 1.55 -38.27
CA GLY A 480 2.82 2.97 -38.59
C GLY A 480 1.72 3.66 -37.78
N ASN A 481 0.64 2.94 -37.51
CA ASN A 481 -0.43 3.38 -36.63
C ASN A 481 -0.03 3.05 -35.19
N LYS A 482 0.65 3.99 -34.53
CA LYS A 482 1.15 3.85 -33.14
C LYS A 482 0.02 3.90 -32.09
N ALA A 483 -1.12 3.33 -32.43
CA ALA A 483 -2.34 3.29 -31.65
C ALA A 483 -3.15 2.03 -32.01
N TYR A 484 -3.76 1.41 -31.01
CA TYR A 484 -4.67 0.27 -31.18
C TYR A 484 -5.87 0.42 -30.26
N THR A 485 -7.06 0.02 -30.71
CA THR A 485 -8.25 -0.03 -29.86
C THR A 485 -8.59 -1.49 -29.62
N TRP A 486 -8.33 -1.96 -28.41
CA TRP A 486 -8.60 -3.32 -27.95
C TRP A 486 -10.05 -3.47 -27.52
N ASP A 487 -10.78 -4.40 -28.12
CA ASP A 487 -12.12 -4.78 -27.66
C ASP A 487 -12.03 -5.98 -26.71
N THR A 488 -12.26 -5.72 -25.42
CA THR A 488 -12.07 -6.72 -24.35
C THR A 488 -13.07 -7.88 -24.39
N VAL A 489 -14.12 -7.79 -25.23
CA VAL A 489 -15.09 -8.88 -25.44
C VAL A 489 -14.66 -9.79 -26.59
N THR A 490 -14.32 -9.20 -27.73
CA THR A 490 -14.05 -9.97 -28.96
C THR A 490 -12.61 -10.46 -29.05
N GLU A 491 -11.68 -9.74 -28.40
CA GLU A 491 -10.25 -10.04 -28.40
C GLU A 491 -9.81 -10.59 -27.03
N SER A 492 -10.62 -11.53 -26.50
CA SER A 492 -10.35 -12.28 -25.27
C SER A 492 -9.73 -13.66 -25.57
N PRO A 493 -9.12 -14.34 -24.58
CA PRO A 493 -8.60 -15.69 -24.80
C PRO A 493 -9.72 -16.66 -25.20
N PRO A 494 -9.47 -17.59 -26.16
CA PRO A 494 -10.49 -18.56 -26.57
C PRO A 494 -11.01 -19.39 -25.39
N GLY A 495 -12.33 -19.38 -25.18
CA GLY A 495 -12.96 -20.12 -24.08
C GLY A 495 -12.88 -19.45 -22.71
N TYR A 496 -12.30 -18.24 -22.62
CA TYR A 496 -12.22 -17.47 -21.38
C TYR A 496 -12.84 -16.08 -21.54
N THR A 497 -13.59 -15.67 -20.52
CA THR A 497 -13.97 -14.26 -20.34
C THR A 497 -12.95 -13.57 -19.45
N LEU A 498 -12.58 -12.35 -19.82
CA LEU A 498 -11.75 -11.52 -18.97
C LEU A 498 -12.54 -11.11 -17.73
N ARG A 499 -11.92 -11.19 -16.55
CA ARG A 499 -12.57 -11.01 -15.25
C ARG A 499 -11.92 -9.89 -14.46
N GLU A 500 -12.67 -9.37 -13.49
CA GLU A 500 -12.14 -8.43 -12.52
C GLU A 500 -10.98 -9.04 -11.72
N GLY A 501 -9.86 -8.32 -11.61
CA GLY A 501 -8.65 -8.83 -10.97
C GLY A 501 -7.36 -8.22 -11.50
N SER A 502 -6.29 -8.39 -10.73
CA SER A 502 -4.93 -7.98 -11.08
C SER A 502 -4.10 -9.16 -11.59
N GLY A 503 -2.95 -8.86 -12.21
CA GLY A 503 -1.97 -9.89 -12.61
C GLY A 503 -1.97 -10.21 -14.11
N TYR A 504 -2.80 -9.52 -14.89
CA TYR A 504 -2.71 -9.57 -16.35
C TYR A 504 -1.45 -8.85 -16.83
N LYS A 505 -0.87 -9.31 -17.94
CA LYS A 505 0.27 -8.64 -18.60
C LYS A 505 -0.02 -8.46 -20.07
N LEU A 506 0.30 -7.29 -20.61
CA LEU A 506 0.20 -6.97 -22.02
C LEU A 506 1.61 -6.88 -22.61
N TYR A 507 1.82 -7.54 -23.74
CA TYR A 507 3.08 -7.52 -24.47
C TYR A 507 2.89 -6.91 -25.85
N ILE A 508 3.84 -6.07 -26.26
CA ILE A 508 3.96 -5.59 -27.64
C ILE A 508 5.30 -6.05 -28.18
N ILE A 509 5.26 -6.80 -29.29
CA ILE A 509 6.44 -7.38 -29.93
C ILE A 509 6.51 -7.00 -31.41
N ASP A 510 7.71 -7.10 -31.95
CA ASP A 510 7.98 -6.94 -33.38
C ASP A 510 7.60 -8.23 -34.12
N SER A 511 6.60 -8.14 -35.00
CA SER A 511 6.12 -9.30 -35.76
C SER A 511 7.12 -9.77 -36.81
N ASP A 512 8.00 -8.88 -37.29
CA ASP A 512 8.94 -9.18 -38.37
C ASP A 512 10.08 -10.10 -37.88
N ILE A 513 10.39 -10.07 -36.58
CA ILE A 513 11.39 -10.94 -35.95
C ILE A 513 10.76 -12.09 -35.15
N GLY A 514 9.50 -11.94 -34.72
CA GLY A 514 8.77 -12.96 -33.96
C GLY A 514 9.03 -12.91 -32.45
N TRP A 515 8.27 -13.72 -31.69
CA TRP A 515 8.26 -13.70 -30.21
C TRP A 515 9.62 -14.01 -29.60
N ASP A 516 10.22 -15.16 -29.94
CA ASP A 516 11.48 -15.59 -29.33
C ASP A 516 12.61 -14.61 -29.61
N ASN A 517 12.71 -14.11 -30.84
CA ASN A 517 13.74 -13.13 -31.19
C ASN A 517 13.49 -11.72 -30.61
N SER A 518 12.24 -11.37 -30.30
CA SER A 518 11.91 -10.11 -29.62
C SER A 518 12.35 -10.08 -28.15
N THR A 519 12.62 -11.25 -27.55
CA THR A 519 13.16 -11.35 -26.19
C THR A 519 14.67 -11.10 -26.14
N HIS A 520 15.36 -11.12 -27.29
CA HIS A 520 16.80 -10.90 -27.36
C HIS A 520 17.14 -9.42 -27.59
N VAL A 521 18.18 -8.95 -26.89
CA VAL A 521 18.66 -7.57 -27.01
C VAL A 521 19.39 -7.40 -28.35
N THR A 522 18.70 -6.84 -29.34
CA THR A 522 19.29 -6.50 -30.65
C THR A 522 19.34 -4.99 -30.84
N ALA A 523 20.53 -4.46 -31.07
CA ALA A 523 20.74 -3.01 -31.23
C ALA A 523 19.86 -2.43 -32.36
N GLY A 524 19.15 -1.34 -32.04
CA GLY A 524 18.33 -0.62 -33.02
C GLY A 524 17.04 -1.31 -33.48
N LYS A 525 16.71 -2.50 -32.95
CA LYS A 525 15.43 -3.19 -33.14
C LYS A 525 14.57 -3.10 -31.88
N LEU A 526 13.28 -3.35 -32.01
CA LEU A 526 12.35 -3.32 -30.88
C LEU A 526 12.60 -4.47 -29.91
N PHE A 527 12.92 -4.13 -28.67
CA PHE A 527 12.86 -5.06 -27.54
C PHE A 527 11.41 -5.21 -27.06
N GLN A 528 11.02 -6.44 -26.71
CA GLN A 528 9.69 -6.74 -26.19
C GLN A 528 9.27 -5.78 -25.08
N PHE A 529 8.12 -5.15 -25.26
CA PHE A 529 7.48 -4.32 -24.25
C PHE A 529 6.55 -5.16 -23.40
N MET A 530 6.50 -4.89 -22.09
CA MET A 530 5.62 -5.54 -21.13
C MET A 530 4.96 -4.48 -20.24
N LEU A 531 3.64 -4.57 -20.09
CA LEU A 531 2.83 -3.71 -19.23
C LEU A 531 1.95 -4.59 -18.33
N PRO A 532 2.17 -4.65 -17.01
CA PRO A 532 1.22 -5.25 -16.09
C PRO A 532 -0.04 -4.38 -16.01
N PHE A 533 -1.22 -4.99 -15.91
CA PHE A 533 -2.48 -4.26 -15.78
C PHE A 533 -3.50 -5.04 -14.92
N SER A 534 -4.56 -4.34 -14.52
CA SER A 534 -5.69 -4.92 -13.80
C SER A 534 -6.98 -4.66 -14.56
N MET A 535 -7.99 -5.50 -14.34
CA MET A 535 -9.31 -5.34 -14.94
C MET A 535 -10.39 -5.11 -13.89
N TYR A 536 -11.42 -4.34 -14.25
CA TYR A 536 -12.61 -4.09 -13.42
C TYR A 536 -13.87 -4.14 -14.26
N ASN A 537 -15.01 -4.42 -13.62
CA ASN A 537 -16.32 -4.38 -14.25
C ASN A 537 -17.11 -3.17 -13.74
N SER A 538 -17.51 -2.26 -14.62
CA SER A 538 -18.42 -1.17 -14.25
C SER A 538 -19.87 -1.69 -14.29
N ARG A 539 -20.36 -2.26 -13.17
CA ARG A 539 -21.77 -2.70 -13.04
C ARG A 539 -22.77 -1.54 -12.96
N TYR A 540 -22.37 -0.35 -13.40
CA TYR A 540 -23.12 0.89 -13.21
C TYR A 540 -24.46 0.90 -13.97
N THR A 541 -24.56 0.17 -15.09
CA THR A 541 -25.79 0.09 -15.88
C THR A 541 -26.78 -0.96 -15.36
N GLN A 542 -26.35 -1.89 -14.50
CA GLN A 542 -27.18 -3.01 -14.02
C GLN A 542 -27.94 -2.71 -12.72
N THR A 543 -27.80 -1.52 -12.13
CA THR A 543 -28.40 -1.23 -10.83
C THR A 543 -29.93 -1.12 -10.85
N ASN A 544 -30.57 -1.10 -12.02
CA ASN A 544 -32.04 -1.05 -12.18
C ASN A 544 -32.61 -2.18 -13.07
N ASP A 545 -31.79 -3.08 -13.60
CA ASP A 545 -32.27 -4.20 -14.41
C ASP A 545 -32.86 -5.28 -13.49
N GLY A 546 -34.19 -5.40 -13.50
CA GLY A 546 -34.93 -6.39 -12.72
C GLY A 546 -35.85 -5.82 -11.64
N VAL A 547 -35.95 -4.49 -11.51
CA VAL A 547 -36.98 -3.85 -10.69
C VAL A 547 -38.22 -3.65 -11.58
N PRO A 548 -39.36 -4.35 -11.32
CA PRO A 548 -40.58 -4.13 -12.08
C PRO A 548 -40.98 -2.65 -12.05
N ASN A 549 -41.53 -2.11 -13.15
CA ASN A 549 -41.94 -0.69 -13.26
C ASN A 549 -42.90 -0.21 -12.13
N ASN A 550 -43.52 -1.14 -11.40
CA ASN A 550 -44.39 -0.88 -10.25
C ASN A 550 -43.89 -1.52 -8.95
N TYR A 551 -42.58 -1.72 -8.79
CA TYR A 551 -42.00 -2.23 -7.55
C TYR A 551 -42.20 -1.21 -6.42
N ASN A 552 -43.21 -1.45 -5.59
CA ASN A 552 -43.43 -0.72 -4.35
C ASN A 552 -42.81 -1.50 -3.19
N PRO A 553 -41.67 -1.07 -2.63
CA PRO A 553 -41.00 -1.76 -1.53
C PRO A 553 -41.84 -1.80 -0.23
N ASN A 554 -42.93 -1.04 -0.16
CA ASN A 554 -43.83 -1.00 0.99
C ASN A 554 -45.00 -1.99 0.89
N ALA A 555 -45.23 -2.61 -0.27
CA ALA A 555 -46.33 -3.55 -0.49
C ALA A 555 -45.94 -5.02 -0.20
N ALA A 556 -44.66 -5.29 0.07
CA ALA A 556 -44.20 -6.63 0.43
C ALA A 556 -44.76 -7.03 1.81
N SER A 557 -45.62 -8.04 1.83
CA SER A 557 -46.10 -8.64 3.07
C SER A 557 -44.92 -9.20 3.86
N ARG A 558 -44.73 -8.69 5.09
CA ARG A 558 -43.74 -9.23 6.02
C ARG A 558 -44.09 -10.68 6.31
N PRO A 559 -43.21 -11.68 6.08
CA PRO A 559 -43.50 -13.02 6.53
C PRO A 559 -43.57 -13.01 8.06
N ALA A 560 -44.65 -13.57 8.61
CA ALA A 560 -44.82 -13.68 10.05
C ALA A 560 -43.66 -14.50 10.64
N PHE A 561 -42.98 -13.96 11.63
CA PHE A 561 -41.82 -14.53 12.35
C PHE A 561 -42.10 -15.86 13.10
N SER A 562 -43.25 -16.50 12.86
CA SER A 562 -43.69 -17.69 13.60
C SER A 562 -43.14 -19.01 13.04
N SER A 563 -42.80 -19.10 11.76
CA SER A 563 -42.43 -20.37 11.11
C SER A 563 -40.96 -20.75 11.27
N ILE A 564 -40.07 -19.78 11.53
CA ILE A 564 -38.62 -20.02 11.71
C ILE A 564 -38.32 -20.66 13.07
N ASN A 565 -39.03 -20.26 14.14
CA ASN A 565 -38.80 -20.79 15.48
C ASN A 565 -39.27 -22.24 15.64
N ILE A 566 -40.29 -22.65 14.88
CA ILE A 566 -40.79 -24.04 14.89
C ILE A 566 -39.79 -24.97 14.19
N LEU A 567 -39.18 -24.52 13.09
CA LEU A 567 -38.14 -25.30 12.40
C LEU A 567 -36.86 -25.43 13.23
N LEU A 568 -36.46 -24.36 13.95
CA LEU A 568 -35.27 -24.40 14.81
C LEU A 568 -35.47 -25.33 16.01
N GLY A 569 -36.66 -25.34 16.61
CA GLY A 569 -36.99 -26.25 17.70
C GLY A 569 -36.97 -27.73 17.30
N LEU A 570 -37.48 -28.06 16.11
CA LEU A 570 -37.42 -29.42 15.56
C LEU A 570 -35.98 -29.85 15.25
N PHE A 571 -35.14 -28.92 14.80
CA PHE A 571 -33.73 -29.22 14.50
C PHE A 571 -32.93 -29.56 15.77
N PHE A 572 -33.17 -28.84 16.88
CA PHE A 572 -32.51 -29.16 18.15
C PHE A 572 -33.03 -30.44 18.81
N ALA A 573 -34.31 -30.79 18.63
CA ALA A 573 -34.87 -32.05 19.12
C ALA A 573 -34.29 -33.27 18.39
N ILE A 574 -34.06 -33.15 17.07
CA ILE A 574 -33.47 -34.23 16.26
C ILE A 574 -31.98 -34.43 16.61
N ILE A 575 -31.23 -33.34 16.85
CA ILE A 575 -29.82 -33.44 17.27
C ILE A 575 -29.70 -34.06 18.68
N GLY A 576 -30.63 -33.76 19.58
CA GLY A 576 -30.67 -34.38 20.91
C GLY A 576 -30.97 -35.87 20.90
N ALA A 577 -31.78 -36.35 19.95
CA ALA A 577 -32.12 -37.77 19.81
C ALA A 577 -31.04 -38.61 19.10
N LEU A 578 -30.11 -37.97 18.39
CA LEU A 578 -28.96 -38.63 17.76
C LEU A 578 -27.70 -38.67 18.66
N ALA A 579 -27.76 -38.04 19.83
CA ALA A 579 -26.65 -37.98 20.81
C ALA A 579 -26.85 -38.87 22.05
N LEU A 580 -27.93 -39.67 22.07
CA LEU A 580 -28.16 -40.82 22.96
C LEU A 580 -28.13 -42.10 22.14
#